data_AF-A0AAU9CEH3-F1
#
_entry.id   AF-A0AAU9CEH3-F1
#
_cell.length_a   1.000
_cell.length_b   1.000
_cell.length_c   1.000
_cell.angle_alpha   90.00
_cell.angle_beta   90.00
_cell.angle_gamma   90.00
#
_symmetry.space_group_name_H-M   'P 1'
#
loop_
_entity.id
_entity.type
_entity.pdbx_description
1 polymer ?
#
loop_
_entity_poly.entity_id
_entity_poly.type
_entity_poly.pdbx_seq_one_letter_code
_entity_poly.pdbx_strand_id
1 'polypeptide(L)'
;MWGIWAALLVAASLNDLRWRRLPNGLLVASGVLALGFQGARLWGDPLVLAVASAPLGPALWGVLPHPAVCTGSALVFLGAASALELACRHRNISLMGLGDIKLLACLTAAAGPLVGFLGGLLGCGAGGMVALIGKKTHFAAGPWICAGCGLVWWWVTEAGLR
;
A
#
# COMPACT_ATOMS: atom_id res chain seq x y z
N MET A 1 -11.07 11.34 4.48
CA MET A 1 -10.87 10.03 3.82
C MET A 1 -9.49 9.43 4.10
N TRP A 2 -8.39 10.16 3.86
CA TRP A 2 -7.03 9.69 4.16
C TRP A 2 -6.81 9.28 5.62
N GLY A 3 -7.37 10.00 6.59
CA GLY A 3 -7.27 9.60 8.01
C GLY A 3 -7.95 8.26 8.34
N ILE A 4 -9.08 7.95 7.69
CA ILE A 4 -9.79 6.66 7.85
C ILE A 4 -8.96 5.53 7.22
N TRP A 5 -8.40 5.78 6.04
CA TRP A 5 -7.56 4.81 5.35
C TRP A 5 -6.24 4.56 6.08
N ALA A 6 -5.61 5.60 6.62
CA ALA A 6 -4.43 5.48 7.48
C ALA A 6 -4.74 4.69 8.77
N ALA A 7 -5.90 4.93 9.40
CA ALA A 7 -6.34 4.15 10.56
C ALA A 7 -6.54 2.67 10.22
N LEU A 8 -7.07 2.36 9.04
CA LEU A 8 -7.21 0.98 8.56
C LEU A 8 -5.85 0.32 8.28
N LEU A 9 -4.89 1.05 7.70
CA LEU A 9 -3.53 0.55 7.50
C LEU A 9 -2.82 0.29 8.83
N VAL A 10 -2.96 1.21 9.80
CA VAL A 10 -2.43 1.01 11.16
C VAL A 10 -3.09 -0.20 11.83
N ALA A 11 -4.41 -0.36 11.70
CA ALA A 11 -5.12 -1.53 12.23
C ALA A 11 -4.67 -2.83 11.55
N ALA A 12 -4.44 -2.81 10.24
CA ALA A 12 -3.91 -3.95 9.48
C ALA A 12 -2.48 -4.29 9.94
N SER A 13 -1.60 -3.30 10.08
CA SER A 13 -0.23 -3.47 10.59
C SER A 13 -0.20 -3.98 12.02
N LEU A 14 -1.05 -3.46 12.91
CA LEU A 14 -1.12 -3.91 14.30
C LEU A 14 -1.63 -5.34 14.40
N ASN A 15 -2.63 -5.71 13.59
CA ASN A 15 -3.11 -7.09 13.53
C ASN A 15 -2.05 -8.04 12.96
N ASP A 16 -1.29 -7.61 11.95
CA ASP A 16 -0.22 -8.42 11.38
C ASP A 16 0.96 -8.58 12.36
N LEU A 17 1.34 -7.53 13.09
CA LEU A 17 2.34 -7.61 14.18
C LEU A 17 1.93 -8.58 15.29
N ARG A 18 0.67 -8.51 15.73
CA ARG A 18 0.17 -9.25 16.91
C ARG A 18 -0.17 -10.70 16.57
N TRP A 19 -0.84 -10.92 15.44
CA TRP A 19 -1.46 -12.20 15.12
C TRP A 19 -0.91 -12.84 13.84
N ARG A 20 -0.01 -12.15 13.11
CA ARG A 20 0.53 -12.59 11.81
C ARG A 20 -0.57 -12.96 10.82
N ARG A 21 -1.66 -12.19 10.87
CA ARG A 21 -2.84 -12.39 10.05
C ARG A 21 -3.33 -11.03 9.58
N LEU A 22 -3.41 -10.88 8.27
CA LEU A 22 -4.11 -9.78 7.62
C LEU A 22 -5.57 -10.22 7.35
N PRO A 23 -6.56 -9.70 8.09
CA PRO A 23 -7.94 -10.10 7.90
C PRO A 23 -8.44 -9.57 6.56
N ASN A 24 -9.02 -10.46 5.75
CA ASN A 24 -9.55 -10.12 4.43
C ASN A 24 -10.56 -8.96 4.48
N GLY A 25 -11.35 -8.85 5.56
CA GLY A 25 -12.29 -7.73 5.73
C GLY A 25 -11.61 -6.35 5.75
N LEU A 26 -10.45 -6.22 6.42
CA LEU A 26 -9.69 -4.95 6.40
C LEU A 26 -9.10 -4.66 5.02
N LEU A 27 -8.62 -5.69 4.33
CA LEU A 27 -8.07 -5.56 2.97
C LEU A 27 -9.16 -5.18 1.94
N VAL A 28 -10.37 -5.73 2.09
CA VAL A 28 -11.51 -5.34 1.26
C VAL A 28 -11.92 -3.90 1.55
N ALA A 29 -12.02 -3.52 2.83
CA ALA A 29 -12.35 -2.15 3.19
C ALA A 29 -11.32 -1.12 2.67
N SER A 30 -10.02 -1.43 2.78
CA SER A 30 -8.95 -0.57 2.26
C SER A 30 -8.97 -0.49 0.74
N GLY A 31 -9.25 -1.60 0.04
CA GLY A 31 -9.41 -1.65 -1.41
C GLY A 31 -10.63 -0.84 -1.89
N VAL A 32 -11.79 -0.97 -1.23
CA VAL A 32 -13.00 -0.21 -1.55
C VAL A 32 -12.76 1.29 -1.36
N LEU A 33 -12.08 1.70 -0.28
CA LEU A 33 -11.75 3.10 -0.06
C LEU A 33 -10.74 3.64 -1.09
N ALA A 34 -9.75 2.84 -1.48
CA ALA A 34 -8.79 3.22 -2.50
C ALA A 34 -9.46 3.41 -3.87
N LEU A 35 -10.34 2.47 -4.26
CA LEU A 35 -11.10 2.57 -5.52
C LEU A 35 -12.14 3.69 -5.48
N GLY A 36 -12.86 3.85 -4.37
CA GLY A 36 -13.81 4.95 -4.16
C GLY A 36 -13.14 6.31 -4.27
N PHE A 37 -11.91 6.46 -3.73
CA PHE A 37 -11.11 7.65 -3.90
C PHE A 37 -10.76 7.91 -5.38
N GLN A 38 -10.19 6.92 -6.07
CA GLN A 38 -9.81 7.09 -7.48
C GLN A 38 -11.04 7.34 -8.37
N GLY A 39 -12.18 6.71 -8.08
CA GLY A 39 -13.46 6.94 -8.77
C GLY A 39 -13.96 8.37 -8.57
N ALA A 40 -13.93 8.88 -7.34
CA ALA A 40 -14.30 10.26 -7.05
C ALA A 40 -13.32 11.29 -7.68
N ARG A 41 -12.03 10.96 -7.79
CA ARG A 41 -11.05 11.75 -8.56
C ARG A 41 -11.37 11.76 -10.06
N LEU A 42 -11.83 10.63 -10.60
CA LEU A 42 -12.13 10.49 -12.02
C LEU A 42 -13.42 11.23 -12.42
N TRP A 43 -14.40 11.32 -11.53
CA TRP A 43 -15.62 12.11 -11.73
C TRP A 43 -15.49 13.60 -11.41
N GLY A 44 -14.34 14.04 -10.89
CA GLY A 44 -14.13 15.44 -10.53
C GLY A 44 -15.05 15.89 -9.38
N ASP A 45 -15.31 15.02 -8.40
CA ASP A 45 -16.19 15.32 -7.28
C ASP A 45 -15.69 16.55 -6.50
N PRO A 46 -16.51 17.61 -6.33
CA PRO A 46 -16.11 18.85 -5.68
C PRO A 46 -15.66 18.64 -4.22
N LEU A 47 -16.12 17.61 -3.51
CA LEU A 47 -15.64 17.30 -2.15
C LEU A 47 -14.21 16.75 -2.16
N VAL A 48 -13.84 15.99 -3.19
CA VAL A 48 -12.50 15.46 -3.37
C VAL A 48 -11.54 16.55 -3.83
N LEU A 49 -12.02 17.49 -4.65
CA LEU A 49 -11.34 18.75 -4.97
C LEU A 49 -11.24 19.71 -3.77
N ALA A 50 -12.22 19.73 -2.87
CA ALA A 50 -12.16 20.53 -1.64
C ALA A 50 -11.08 20.02 -0.67
N VAL A 51 -10.95 18.69 -0.55
CA VAL A 51 -9.84 18.03 0.16
C VAL A 51 -8.50 18.22 -0.58
N ALA A 52 -8.53 18.33 -1.91
CA ALA A 52 -7.37 18.73 -2.74
C ALA A 52 -6.93 20.18 -2.54
N SER A 53 -7.84 21.06 -2.14
CA SER A 53 -7.57 22.47 -1.90
C SER A 53 -7.20 22.81 -0.45
N ALA A 54 -7.20 21.82 0.45
CA ALA A 54 -6.61 21.97 1.78
C ALA A 54 -5.10 22.31 1.65
N PRO A 55 -4.43 22.96 2.62
CA PRO A 55 -3.05 23.43 2.48
C PRO A 55 -2.01 22.34 2.12
N LEU A 56 -2.31 21.06 2.38
CA LEU A 56 -1.50 19.89 1.97
C LEU A 56 -1.98 19.22 0.68
N GLY A 57 -3.16 19.58 0.19
CA GLY A 57 -3.82 18.99 -0.96
C GLY A 57 -3.11 19.25 -2.30
N PRO A 58 -2.60 20.46 -2.61
CA PRO A 58 -1.87 20.69 -3.87
C PRO A 58 -0.61 19.81 -4.02
N ALA A 59 0.10 19.56 -2.92
CA ALA A 59 1.27 18.68 -2.89
C ALA A 59 0.90 17.19 -3.11
N LEU A 60 -0.27 16.77 -2.64
CA LEU A 60 -0.79 15.42 -2.88
C LEU A 60 -1.26 15.26 -4.34
N TRP A 61 -1.86 16.29 -4.92
CA TRP A 61 -2.49 16.22 -6.24
C TRP A 61 -1.55 16.40 -7.42
N GLY A 62 -0.50 17.22 -7.28
CA GLY A 62 0.50 17.40 -8.32
C GLY A 62 1.36 16.15 -8.58
N VAL A 63 1.38 15.21 -7.63
CA VAL A 63 2.31 14.07 -7.66
C VAL A 63 1.61 12.74 -7.88
N LEU A 64 0.31 12.65 -7.58
CA LEU A 64 -0.50 11.46 -7.80
C LEU A 64 -0.82 11.28 -9.31
N PRO A 65 -0.40 10.17 -9.93
CA PRO A 65 -0.70 9.93 -11.33
C PRO A 65 -2.20 9.80 -11.59
N HIS A 66 -2.57 9.82 -12.87
CA HIS A 66 -3.96 9.71 -13.32
C HIS A 66 -4.65 8.51 -12.65
N PRO A 67 -5.92 8.63 -12.21
CA PRO A 67 -6.62 7.57 -11.47
C PRO A 67 -6.56 6.20 -12.16
N ALA A 68 -6.70 6.18 -13.49
CA ALA A 68 -6.58 4.95 -14.29
C ALA A 68 -5.19 4.28 -14.21
N VAL A 69 -4.11 5.06 -14.07
CA VAL A 69 -2.75 4.53 -13.88
C VAL A 69 -2.62 3.91 -12.48
N CYS A 70 -3.21 4.54 -11.47
CA CYS A 70 -3.20 4.02 -10.10
C CYS A 70 -3.93 2.67 -10.02
N THR A 71 -5.15 2.59 -10.55
CA THR A 71 -5.95 1.35 -10.54
C THR A 71 -5.36 0.28 -11.47
N GLY A 72 -4.91 0.66 -12.67
CA GLY A 72 -4.32 -0.25 -13.64
C GLY A 72 -3.02 -0.87 -13.12
N SER A 73 -2.11 -0.06 -12.57
CA SER A 73 -0.86 -0.56 -11.98
C SER A 73 -1.10 -1.44 -10.76
N ALA A 74 -2.11 -1.13 -9.93
CA ALA A 74 -2.49 -1.99 -8.82
C ALA A 74 -2.99 -3.37 -9.28
N LEU A 75 -3.80 -3.44 -10.35
CA LEU A 75 -4.27 -4.71 -10.92
C LEU A 75 -3.12 -5.52 -11.53
N VAL A 76 -2.24 -4.88 -12.30
CA VAL A 76 -1.06 -5.52 -12.88
C VAL A 76 -0.15 -6.05 -11.78
N PHE A 77 0.11 -5.24 -10.75
CA PHE A 77 0.91 -5.66 -9.60
C PHE A 77 0.28 -6.85 -8.87
N LEU A 78 -1.02 -6.76 -8.55
CA LEU A 78 -1.75 -7.84 -7.87
C LEU A 78 -1.70 -9.14 -8.67
N GLY A 79 -1.95 -9.08 -9.97
CA GLY A 79 -1.90 -10.23 -10.87
C GLY A 79 -0.49 -10.84 -10.96
N ALA A 80 0.52 -10.02 -11.20
CA ALA A 80 1.91 -10.48 -11.30
C ALA A 80 2.42 -11.06 -9.98
N ALA A 81 2.22 -10.38 -8.86
CA ALA A 81 2.69 -10.82 -7.55
C ALA A 81 1.95 -12.06 -7.06
N SER A 82 0.64 -12.17 -7.32
CA SER A 82 -0.12 -13.39 -6.97
C SER A 82 0.28 -14.59 -7.83
N ALA A 83 0.48 -14.41 -9.15
CA ALA A 83 0.97 -15.47 -10.02
C ALA A 83 2.36 -15.96 -9.59
N LEU A 84 3.24 -15.03 -9.22
CA LEU A 84 4.59 -15.35 -8.77
C LEU A 84 4.58 -16.08 -7.40
N GLU A 85 3.76 -15.63 -6.45
CA GLU A 85 3.55 -16.32 -5.17
C GLU A 85 2.95 -17.73 -5.36
N LEU A 86 1.99 -17.90 -6.28
CA LEU A 86 1.42 -19.20 -6.63
C LEU A 86 2.48 -20.13 -7.26
N ALA A 87 3.31 -19.62 -8.17
CA ALA A 87 4.40 -20.36 -8.78
C ALA A 87 5.46 -20.80 -7.75
N CYS A 88 5.76 -19.94 -6.77
CA CYS A 88 6.64 -20.28 -5.65
C CYS A 88 6.03 -21.33 -4.72
N ARG A 89 4.73 -21.23 -4.43
CA ARG A 89 4.02 -22.23 -3.61
C ARG A 89 3.99 -23.60 -4.25
N HIS A 90 3.89 -23.67 -5.57
CA HIS A 90 4.04 -24.94 -6.31
C HIS A 90 5.43 -25.59 -6.09
N ARG A 91 6.44 -24.82 -5.66
CA ARG A 91 7.77 -25.32 -5.27
C ARG A 91 7.97 -25.42 -3.76
N ASN A 92 6.90 -25.38 -2.96
CA ASN A 92 6.93 -25.33 -1.49
C ASN A 92 7.68 -24.13 -0.90
N ILE A 93 7.74 -23.02 -1.63
CA ILE A 93 8.37 -21.76 -1.19
C ILE A 93 7.28 -20.70 -1.05
N SER A 94 7.32 -19.91 0.01
CA SER A 94 6.47 -18.73 0.20
C SER A 94 7.36 -17.50 0.16
N LEU A 95 7.04 -16.51 -0.68
CA LEU A 95 7.85 -15.29 -0.77
C LEU A 95 7.38 -14.25 0.24
N MET A 96 6.12 -13.86 0.10
CA MET A 96 5.59 -12.68 0.78
C MET A 96 4.23 -12.97 1.39
N GLY A 97 3.48 -13.91 0.82
CA GLY A 97 2.14 -14.24 1.26
C GLY A 97 1.08 -13.33 0.63
N LEU A 98 -0.07 -13.94 0.33
CA LEU A 98 -1.16 -13.28 -0.39
C LEU A 98 -1.78 -12.09 0.37
N GLY A 99 -1.64 -12.05 1.69
CA GLY A 99 -2.12 -10.92 2.51
C GLY A 99 -1.33 -9.64 2.23
N ASP A 100 -0.01 -9.73 2.24
CA ASP A 100 0.90 -8.62 1.98
C ASP A 100 0.81 -8.13 0.53
N ILE A 101 0.63 -9.06 -0.41
CA ILE A 101 0.38 -8.72 -1.83
C ILE A 101 -0.89 -7.88 -1.98
N LYS A 102 -2.00 -8.27 -1.32
CA LYS A 102 -3.26 -7.52 -1.35
C LYS A 102 -3.11 -6.15 -0.71
N LEU A 103 -2.40 -6.07 0.41
CA LEU A 103 -2.14 -4.81 1.11
C LEU A 103 -1.36 -3.85 0.21
N LEU A 104 -0.30 -4.33 -0.45
CA LEU A 104 0.46 -3.55 -1.43
C LEU A 104 -0.38 -3.12 -2.63
N ALA A 105 -1.22 -4.00 -3.17
CA ALA A 105 -2.13 -3.63 -4.25
C ALA A 105 -3.09 -2.49 -3.83
N CYS A 106 -3.60 -2.51 -2.59
CA CYS A 106 -4.43 -1.43 -2.06
C CYS A 106 -3.65 -0.12 -1.92
N LEU A 107 -2.40 -0.19 -1.46
CA LEU A 107 -1.50 0.96 -1.34
C LEU A 107 -1.19 1.55 -2.73
N THR A 108 -0.88 0.70 -3.72
CA THR A 108 -0.66 1.09 -5.11
C THR A 108 -1.90 1.75 -5.72
N ALA A 109 -3.09 1.23 -5.44
CA ALA A 109 -4.34 1.80 -5.95
C ALA A 109 -4.62 3.19 -5.34
N ALA A 110 -4.29 3.41 -4.07
CA ALA A 110 -4.55 4.68 -3.39
C ALA A 110 -3.50 5.75 -3.70
N ALA A 111 -2.23 5.38 -3.70
CA ALA A 111 -1.09 6.29 -3.71
C ALA A 111 -0.30 6.28 -5.04
N GLY A 112 -0.58 5.32 -5.92
CA GLY A 112 0.09 5.16 -7.19
C GLY A 112 1.26 4.16 -7.17
N PRO A 113 1.81 3.83 -8.37
CA PRO A 113 2.80 2.79 -8.57
C PRO A 113 4.11 3.02 -7.81
N LEU A 114 4.57 4.27 -7.75
CA LEU A 114 5.84 4.61 -7.11
C LEU A 114 5.82 4.32 -5.61
N VAL A 115 4.71 4.66 -4.95
CA VAL A 115 4.52 4.49 -3.51
C VAL A 115 4.31 3.02 -3.16
N GLY A 116 3.51 2.31 -3.96
CA GLY A 116 3.32 0.87 -3.81
C GLY A 116 4.62 0.08 -4.01
N PHE A 117 5.37 0.38 -5.07
CA PHE A 117 6.56 -0.39 -5.45
C PHE A 117 7.77 -0.07 -4.56
N LEU A 118 8.14 1.21 -4.41
CA LEU A 118 9.28 1.60 -3.57
C LEU A 118 8.98 1.39 -2.09
N GLY A 119 7.75 1.70 -1.66
CA GLY A 119 7.36 1.51 -0.27
C GLY A 119 7.29 0.02 0.09
N GLY A 120 6.83 -0.82 -0.83
CA GLY A 120 6.90 -2.27 -0.69
C GLY A 120 8.32 -2.80 -0.63
N LEU A 121 9.22 -2.34 -1.51
CA LEU A 121 10.64 -2.72 -1.49
C LEU A 121 11.33 -2.33 -0.18
N LEU A 122 11.14 -1.08 0.27
CA LEU A 122 11.71 -0.59 1.52
C LEU A 122 11.15 -1.36 2.72
N GLY A 123 9.84 -1.60 2.75
CA GLY A 123 9.18 -2.34 3.81
C GLY A 123 9.60 -3.80 3.88
N CYS A 124 9.68 -4.49 2.74
CA CYS A 124 10.20 -5.85 2.66
C CYS A 124 11.66 -5.93 3.06
N GLY A 125 12.49 -4.99 2.61
CA GLY A 125 13.92 -4.96 2.92
C GLY A 125 14.17 -4.73 4.41
N ALA A 126 13.55 -3.71 4.99
CA ALA A 126 13.64 -3.42 6.42
C ALA A 126 13.10 -4.58 7.25
N GLY A 127 11.97 -5.14 6.84
CA GLY A 127 11.36 -6.26 7.53
C GLY A 127 12.20 -7.54 7.46
N GLY A 128 12.76 -7.84 6.29
CA GLY A 128 13.70 -8.94 6.09
C GLY A 128 14.97 -8.79 6.95
N MET A 129 15.54 -7.57 7.03
CA MET A 129 16.68 -7.30 7.92
C MET A 129 16.33 -7.55 9.40
N VAL A 130 15.18 -7.10 9.88
CA VAL A 130 14.77 -7.34 11.27
C VAL A 130 14.54 -8.83 11.53
N ALA A 131 13.98 -9.56 10.57
CA ALA A 131 13.85 -11.01 10.67
C ALA A 131 15.22 -11.70 10.75
N LEU A 132 16.19 -11.27 9.95
CA LEU A 132 17.57 -11.79 9.96
C LEU A 132 18.29 -11.52 11.28
N ILE A 133 18.25 -10.27 11.77
CA ILE A 133 18.86 -9.88 13.06
C ILE A 133 18.22 -10.67 14.21
N GLY A 134 16.90 -10.83 14.19
CA GLY A 134 16.15 -11.57 15.20
C GLY A 134 16.19 -13.10 15.02
N LYS A 135 16.90 -13.63 14.02
CA LYS A 135 16.93 -15.05 13.64
C LYS A 135 15.52 -15.67 13.54
N LYS A 136 14.55 -14.90 13.03
CA LYS A 136 13.15 -15.32 12.92
C LYS A 136 12.94 -16.06 11.60
N THR A 137 12.36 -17.25 11.67
CA THR A 137 11.95 -18.05 10.49
C THR A 137 10.66 -17.55 9.85
N HIS A 138 9.84 -16.81 10.59
CA HIS A 138 8.58 -16.24 10.13
C HIS A 138 8.42 -14.81 10.65
N PHE A 139 7.97 -13.92 9.77
CA PHE A 139 7.90 -12.49 10.04
C PHE A 139 6.68 -11.85 9.34
N ALA A 140 6.11 -10.84 9.99
CA ALA A 140 4.97 -10.06 9.50
C ALA A 140 5.49 -8.85 8.70
N ALA A 141 5.33 -8.85 7.38
CA ALA A 141 5.85 -7.80 6.52
C ALA A 141 4.92 -6.59 6.41
N GLY A 142 3.61 -6.76 6.59
CA GLY A 142 2.60 -5.70 6.54
C GLY A 142 2.93 -4.40 7.31
N PRO A 143 3.47 -4.44 8.54
CA PRO A 143 3.82 -3.25 9.31
C PRO A 143 4.96 -2.44 8.68
N TRP A 144 5.93 -3.14 8.10
CA TRP A 144 7.12 -2.55 7.48
C TRP A 144 6.78 -2.03 6.10
N ILE A 145 5.89 -2.71 5.39
CA ILE A 145 5.28 -2.23 4.14
C ILE A 145 4.52 -0.92 4.39
N CYS A 146 3.65 -0.87 5.41
CA CYS A 146 2.94 0.37 5.75
C CYS A 146 3.90 1.51 6.12
N ALA A 147 4.94 1.22 6.91
CA ALA A 147 5.96 2.21 7.26
C ALA A 147 6.77 2.68 6.05
N GLY A 148 7.19 1.77 5.18
CA GLY A 148 7.94 2.06 3.95
C GLY A 148 7.11 2.88 2.97
N CYS A 149 5.85 2.51 2.72
CA CYS A 149 4.93 3.28 1.89
C CYS A 149 4.63 4.65 2.49
N GLY A 150 4.47 4.75 3.82
CA GLY A 150 4.32 6.03 4.52
C GLY A 150 5.54 6.94 4.38
N LEU A 151 6.75 6.38 4.47
CA LEU A 151 8.01 7.10 4.27
C LEU A 151 8.14 7.62 2.83
N VAL A 152 7.88 6.77 1.84
CA VAL A 152 7.92 7.16 0.42
C VAL A 152 6.87 8.22 0.14
N TRP A 153 5.67 8.07 0.68
CA TRP A 153 4.62 9.08 0.56
C TRP A 153 5.07 10.43 1.11
N TRP A 154 5.59 10.45 2.34
CA TRP A 154 6.11 11.68 2.96
C TRP A 154 7.25 12.30 2.15
N TRP A 155 8.16 11.49 1.62
CA TRP A 155 9.23 11.94 0.73
C TRP A 155 8.69 12.62 -0.54
N VAL A 156 7.69 11.99 -1.15
CA VAL A 156 7.07 12.42 -2.39
C VAL A 156 6.26 13.72 -2.19
N THR A 157 5.70 13.94 -1.00
CA THR A 157 4.80 15.10 -0.74
C THR A 157 5.45 16.24 0.03
N GLU A 158 6.38 15.97 0.96
CA GLU A 158 6.93 16.97 1.89
C GLU A 158 8.43 17.18 1.77
N ALA A 159 9.23 16.13 1.52
CA ALA A 159 10.68 16.27 1.45
C ALA A 159 11.17 16.89 0.13
N GLY A 160 10.31 16.97 -0.90
CA GLY A 160 10.53 17.77 -2.10
C GLY A 160 11.71 17.32 -2.97
N LEU A 161 11.42 16.61 -4.05
CA LEU A 161 11.96 17.04 -5.35
C LEU A 161 11.22 18.35 -5.71
N ARG A 162 11.69 19.46 -5.13
CA ARG A 162 11.56 20.77 -5.76
C ARG A 162 12.75 20.98 -6.67
#